data_AF-A0A2R6NSZ7-F1
#
_entry.id   AF-A0A2R6NSZ7-F1
#
_cell.length_a   1.000
_cell.length_b   1.000
_cell.length_c   1.000
_cell.angle_alpha   90.00
_cell.angle_beta   90.00
_cell.angle_gamma   90.00
#
_symmetry.space_group_name_H-M   'P 1'
#
loop_
_entity.id
_entity.type
_entity.pdbx_description
1 polymer ?
#
loop_
_entity_poly.entity_id
_entity_poly.type
_entity_poly.pdbx_seq_one_letter_code
_entity_poly.pdbx_strand_id
1 'polypeptide(L)'
;MESESGLAGVTVMLIDEGITEASTTGVRGQEWINKVKNTLTYLKDHHLTWGDIIEYILDPQHGKGQERWEGFFHSPRRVQQILNWWSSSRNSKTGRRTLQEWAVSYVAGAVGKEGHAATKNGLLQSRKMTVDELFAMGFDIKRLYGQLDAICPTITRVLHAFSTTAKQRQNNKEGPIQRKVRMWVPHYCCFWESGVKPIATLNMS
;
A
#
# COMPACT_ATOMS: atom_id res chain seq x y z
N MET A 1 63.43 40.20 28.83
CA MET A 1 63.03 41.60 28.62
C MET A 1 62.13 41.56 27.39
N GLU A 2 60.81 41.68 27.44
CA GLU A 2 59.85 42.34 28.35
C GLU A 2 58.55 41.49 28.37
N SER A 3 58.04 41.09 29.55
CA SER A 3 56.81 41.58 30.24
C SER A 3 55.49 41.39 29.46
N GLU A 4 54.64 40.41 29.77
CA GLU A 4 53.58 40.37 30.82
C GLU A 4 52.22 41.01 30.47
N SER A 5 51.19 40.16 30.52
CA SER A 5 49.82 40.32 31.05
C SER A 5 48.83 41.37 30.50
N GLY A 6 47.62 40.90 30.17
CA GLY A 6 46.43 41.72 29.95
C GLY A 6 45.15 40.89 29.84
N LEU A 7 44.69 40.34 30.96
CA LEU A 7 43.30 39.88 31.16
C LEU A 7 42.41 41.11 31.37
N ALA A 8 41.34 41.27 30.57
CA ALA A 8 40.02 41.75 31.03
C ALA A 8 39.05 41.95 29.84
N GLY A 9 37.83 41.40 29.97
CA GLY A 9 36.66 41.95 29.28
C GLY A 9 36.04 41.10 28.17
N VAL A 10 35.62 39.86 28.45
CA VAL A 10 34.53 39.26 27.65
C VAL A 10 33.24 39.86 28.16
N THR A 11 32.78 40.91 27.48
CA THR A 11 31.46 41.50 27.66
C THR A 11 30.41 40.45 27.30
N VAL A 12 29.79 39.86 28.34
CA VAL A 12 28.57 39.05 28.18
C VAL A 12 27.43 40.02 27.87
N MET A 13 27.14 40.20 26.58
CA MET A 13 25.85 40.77 26.16
C MET A 13 24.84 39.63 26.17
N LEU A 14 24.04 39.62 27.23
CA LEU A 14 22.71 38.99 27.25
C LEU A 14 21.80 39.71 26.23
N ILE A 15 20.70 39.04 25.86
CA ILE A 15 19.67 39.35 24.84
C ILE A 15 19.95 38.51 23.56
N ASP A 16 19.15 37.53 23.13
CA ASP A 16 17.71 37.35 23.25
C ASP A 16 17.34 35.85 23.26
N GLU A 17 16.34 35.47 24.04
CA GLU A 17 15.71 34.15 24.01
C GLU A 17 15.02 33.94 22.65
N GLY A 18 15.63 33.15 21.77
CA GLY A 18 15.03 32.91 20.45
C GLY A 18 15.66 31.85 19.56
N ILE A 19 16.50 30.95 20.08
CA ILE A 19 17.05 29.83 19.30
C ILE A 19 17.01 28.55 20.14
N THR A 20 15.86 27.86 20.19
CA THR A 20 15.81 26.59 20.95
C THR A 20 14.96 25.47 20.34
N GLU A 21 14.48 25.59 19.09
CA GLU A 21 13.69 24.49 18.51
C GLU A 21 14.18 23.97 17.14
N ALA A 22 14.91 24.77 16.35
CA ALA A 22 15.43 24.32 15.05
C ALA A 22 16.78 23.56 15.11
N SER A 23 17.58 23.76 16.15
CA SER A 23 18.94 23.20 16.29
C SER A 23 18.96 21.81 16.92
N THR A 24 18.02 21.50 17.81
CA THR A 24 17.98 20.23 18.57
C THR A 24 17.64 19.02 17.70
N THR A 25 16.83 19.20 16.65
CA THR A 25 16.44 18.14 15.71
C THR A 25 17.59 17.77 14.77
N GLY A 26 18.39 18.76 14.33
CA GLY A 26 19.59 18.53 13.52
C GLY A 26 20.69 17.79 14.29
N VAL A 27 20.92 18.16 15.55
CA VAL A 27 21.93 17.52 16.41
C VAL A 27 21.55 16.08 16.75
N ARG A 28 20.28 15.83 17.14
CA ARG A 28 19.77 14.47 17.37
C ARG A 28 19.83 13.64 16.09
N GLY A 29 19.54 14.27 14.95
CA GLY A 29 19.68 13.71 13.61
C GLY A 29 21.09 13.23 13.31
N GLN A 30 22.09 14.05 13.65
CA GLN A 30 23.48 13.70 13.37
C GLN A 30 24.03 12.64 14.35
N GLU A 31 23.58 12.66 15.61
CA GLU A 31 24.01 11.70 16.62
C GLU A 31 23.62 10.26 16.26
N TRP A 32 22.37 10.03 15.82
CA TRP A 32 21.92 8.69 15.46
C TRP A 32 22.66 8.18 14.22
N ILE A 33 22.94 9.05 13.23
CA ILE A 33 23.71 8.68 12.03
C ILE A 33 25.11 8.22 12.44
N ASN A 34 25.76 8.94 13.34
CA ASN A 34 27.09 8.60 13.83
C ASN A 34 27.08 7.27 14.59
N LYS A 35 26.09 7.03 15.44
CA LYS A 35 25.91 5.74 16.13
C LYS A 35 25.77 4.57 15.16
N VAL A 36 24.90 4.70 14.15
CA VAL A 36 24.71 3.67 13.13
C VAL A 36 25.99 3.43 12.33
N LYS A 37 26.70 4.48 11.92
CA LYS A 37 27.99 4.36 11.23
C LYS A 37 29.01 3.59 12.06
N ASN A 38 29.14 3.93 13.35
CA ASN A 38 30.08 3.26 14.25
C ASN A 38 29.72 1.77 14.42
N THR A 39 28.43 1.44 14.53
CA THR A 39 27.98 0.04 14.54
C THR A 39 28.35 -0.68 13.25
N LEU A 40 28.14 -0.07 12.09
CA LEU A 40 28.50 -0.69 10.80
C LEU A 40 30.02 -0.92 10.67
N THR A 41 30.83 0.01 11.17
CA THR A 41 32.30 -0.17 11.24
C THR A 41 32.66 -1.33 12.14
N TYR A 42 32.09 -1.40 13.34
CA TYR A 42 32.32 -2.51 14.28
C TYR A 42 32.01 -3.87 13.64
N LEU A 43 30.89 -4.01 12.93
CA LEU A 43 30.55 -5.26 12.23
C LEU A 43 31.60 -5.63 11.20
N LYS A 44 32.03 -4.64 10.40
CA LYS A 44 33.04 -4.85 9.37
C LYS A 44 34.36 -5.31 9.97
N ASP A 45 34.78 -4.74 11.09
CA ASP A 45 36.02 -5.10 11.79
C ASP A 45 35.99 -6.53 12.35
N HIS A 46 34.79 -7.05 12.61
CA HIS A 46 34.54 -8.41 13.05
C HIS A 46 34.12 -9.37 11.92
N HIS A 47 34.31 -8.99 10.64
CA HIS A 47 33.93 -9.78 9.47
C HIS A 47 32.44 -10.17 9.39
N LEU A 48 31.58 -9.36 10.00
CA LEU A 48 30.13 -9.47 9.93
C LEU A 48 29.56 -8.41 8.99
N THR A 49 28.49 -8.76 8.31
CA THR A 49 27.67 -7.84 7.53
C THR A 49 26.39 -7.51 8.29
N TRP A 50 25.76 -6.41 7.91
CA TRP A 50 24.41 -6.11 8.37
C TRP A 50 23.39 -7.18 7.93
N GLY A 51 23.65 -7.87 6.81
CA GLY A 51 22.84 -8.99 6.34
C GLY A 51 22.84 -10.15 7.33
N ASP A 52 24.00 -10.49 7.89
CA ASP A 52 24.15 -11.61 8.84
C ASP A 52 23.35 -11.36 10.14
N ILE A 53 23.32 -10.11 10.61
CA ILE A 53 22.48 -9.73 11.77
C ILE A 53 21.00 -9.92 11.45
N ILE A 54 20.58 -9.47 10.27
CA ILE A 54 19.19 -9.61 9.86
C ILE A 54 18.81 -11.08 9.74
N GLU A 55 19.66 -11.89 9.14
CA GLU A 55 19.43 -13.33 9.01
C GLU A 55 19.31 -13.97 10.40
N TYR A 56 20.22 -13.66 11.32
CA TYR A 56 20.17 -14.16 12.70
C TYR A 56 18.87 -13.77 13.43
N ILE A 57 18.43 -12.52 13.31
CA ILE A 57 17.20 -12.03 13.99
C ILE A 57 15.93 -12.56 13.31
N LEU A 58 15.90 -12.61 11.97
CA LEU A 58 14.70 -12.95 11.23
C LEU A 58 14.49 -14.46 11.10
N ASP A 59 15.53 -15.27 11.24
CA ASP A 59 15.40 -16.73 11.26
C ASP A 59 14.58 -17.17 12.49
N PRO A 60 13.43 -17.85 12.30
CA PRO A 60 12.65 -18.41 13.39
C PRO A 60 13.42 -19.37 14.31
N GLN A 61 14.48 -20.01 13.84
CA GLN A 61 15.25 -21.00 14.60
C GLN A 61 16.02 -20.39 15.78
N HIS A 62 16.40 -19.12 15.70
CA HIS A 62 17.18 -18.45 16.76
C HIS A 62 16.33 -17.87 17.90
N GLY A 63 15.00 -18.04 17.86
CA GLY A 63 14.12 -17.64 18.98
C GLY A 63 14.00 -16.14 19.23
N LYS A 64 14.39 -15.29 18.27
CA LYS A 64 14.39 -13.81 18.37
C LYS A 64 13.03 -13.16 18.08
N GLY A 65 11.97 -13.77 18.59
CA GLY A 65 10.58 -13.36 18.31
C GLY A 65 10.28 -11.92 18.73
N GLN A 66 10.74 -11.52 19.93
CA GLN A 66 10.51 -10.19 20.48
C GLN A 66 11.27 -9.13 19.69
N GLU A 67 12.56 -9.34 19.43
CA GLU A 67 13.40 -8.42 18.67
C GLU A 67 12.92 -8.26 17.23
N ARG A 68 12.43 -9.34 16.62
CA ARG A 68 11.79 -9.31 15.30
C ARG A 68 10.49 -8.52 15.32
N TRP A 69 9.66 -8.70 16.35
CA TRP A 69 8.43 -7.92 16.49
C TRP A 69 8.73 -6.43 16.68
N GLU A 70 9.48 -6.06 17.72
CA GLU A 70 9.79 -4.67 18.05
C GLU A 70 10.59 -3.95 16.95
N GLY A 71 11.56 -4.66 16.35
CA GLY A 71 12.46 -4.13 15.33
C GLY A 71 11.83 -3.98 13.95
N PHE A 72 10.95 -4.90 13.53
CA PHE A 72 10.38 -4.91 12.17
C PHE A 72 8.86 -4.79 12.16
N PHE A 73 8.16 -5.70 12.84
CA PHE A 73 6.72 -5.92 12.62
C PHE A 73 5.79 -5.05 13.46
N HIS A 74 6.29 -4.42 14.53
CA HIS A 74 5.54 -3.50 15.38
C HIS A 74 4.97 -2.31 14.58
N SER A 75 5.68 -1.90 13.52
CA SER A 75 5.19 -0.90 12.57
C SER A 75 5.09 -1.53 11.18
N PRO A 76 3.89 -1.89 10.70
CA PRO A 76 3.69 -2.46 9.36
C PRO A 76 4.27 -1.58 8.23
N ARG A 77 4.24 -0.25 8.44
CA ARG A 77 4.81 0.73 7.51
C ARG A 77 6.33 0.54 7.32
N ARG A 78 7.05 0.12 8.36
CA ARG A 78 8.51 -0.08 8.29
C ARG A 78 8.87 -1.18 7.30
N VAL A 79 8.23 -2.33 7.42
CA VAL A 79 8.46 -3.47 6.51
C VAL A 79 8.10 -3.09 5.07
N GLN A 80 6.95 -2.45 4.86
CA GLN A 80 6.54 -1.97 3.53
C GLN A 80 7.55 -0.99 2.94
N GLN A 81 8.07 -0.06 3.75
CA GLN A 81 9.05 0.91 3.30
C GLN A 81 10.38 0.25 2.90
N ILE A 82 10.84 -0.75 3.67
CA ILE A 82 12.04 -1.53 3.35
C ILE A 82 11.85 -2.27 2.02
N LEU A 83 10.73 -2.96 1.83
CA LEU A 83 10.41 -3.65 0.58
C LEU A 83 10.33 -2.67 -0.61
N ASN A 84 9.78 -1.47 -0.39
CA ASN A 84 9.75 -0.40 -1.40
C ASN A 84 11.17 0.09 -1.76
N TRP A 85 12.07 0.20 -0.79
CA TRP A 85 13.47 0.53 -1.06
C TRP A 85 14.19 -0.59 -1.82
N TRP A 86 13.94 -1.84 -1.46
CA TRP A 86 14.55 -2.99 -2.16
C TRP A 86 14.07 -3.13 -3.60
N SER A 87 12.80 -2.83 -3.86
CA SER A 87 12.20 -2.86 -5.21
C SER A 87 12.45 -1.58 -6.03
N SER A 88 12.89 -0.49 -5.39
CA SER A 88 13.16 0.79 -6.05
C SER A 88 14.20 0.65 -7.16
N SER A 89 14.00 1.37 -8.27
CA SER A 89 14.96 1.45 -9.38
C SER A 89 16.36 1.91 -8.98
N ARG A 90 16.51 2.54 -7.81
CA ARG A 90 17.79 2.95 -7.22
C ARG A 90 18.61 1.78 -6.66
N ASN A 91 17.99 0.61 -6.47
CA ASN A 91 18.67 -0.59 -6.01
C ASN A 91 19.30 -1.37 -7.18
N SER A 92 20.23 -2.27 -6.86
CA SER A 92 20.94 -3.09 -7.85
C SER A 92 19.97 -3.90 -8.72
N LYS A 93 20.31 -4.09 -10.01
CA LYS A 93 19.51 -4.91 -10.93
C LYS A 93 19.34 -6.34 -10.41
N THR A 94 20.41 -6.91 -9.87
CA THR A 94 20.42 -8.25 -9.27
C THR A 94 19.48 -8.33 -8.08
N GLY A 95 19.59 -7.42 -7.11
CA GLY A 95 18.73 -7.42 -5.92
C GLY A 95 17.25 -7.25 -6.26
N ARG A 96 16.92 -6.39 -7.23
CA ARG A 96 15.54 -6.23 -7.71
C ARG A 96 15.01 -7.50 -8.35
N ARG A 97 15.82 -8.17 -9.18
CA ARG A 97 15.45 -9.43 -9.83
C ARG A 97 15.19 -10.52 -8.80
N THR A 98 16.10 -10.70 -7.84
CA THR A 98 15.95 -11.66 -6.74
C THR A 98 14.67 -11.41 -5.95
N LEU A 99 14.38 -10.17 -5.58
CA LEU A 99 13.15 -9.82 -4.87
C LEU A 99 11.90 -10.10 -5.70
N GLN A 100 11.93 -9.77 -7.00
CA GLN A 100 10.81 -9.99 -7.91
C GLN A 100 10.54 -11.49 -8.09
N GLU A 101 11.57 -12.30 -8.32
CA GLU A 101 11.47 -13.76 -8.44
C GLU A 101 10.88 -14.36 -7.16
N TRP A 102 11.40 -13.99 -5.99
CA TRP A 102 10.86 -14.42 -4.71
C TRP A 102 9.37 -14.03 -4.53
N ALA A 103 9.00 -12.78 -4.84
CA ALA A 103 7.64 -12.30 -4.69
C ALA A 103 6.66 -13.03 -5.62
N VAL A 104 7.06 -13.30 -6.86
CA VAL A 104 6.26 -14.08 -7.81
C VAL A 104 6.08 -15.51 -7.31
N SER A 105 7.14 -16.17 -6.85
CA SER A 105 7.05 -17.52 -6.29
C SER A 105 6.16 -17.57 -5.04
N TYR A 106 6.24 -16.58 -4.16
CA TYR A 106 5.40 -16.48 -2.97
C TYR A 106 3.91 -16.37 -3.36
N VAL A 107 3.58 -15.45 -4.28
CA VAL A 107 2.20 -15.27 -4.76
C VAL A 107 1.70 -16.52 -5.48
N ALA A 108 2.53 -17.16 -6.31
CA ALA A 108 2.18 -18.41 -6.98
C ALA A 108 1.85 -19.52 -5.96
N GLY A 109 2.63 -19.64 -4.88
CA GLY A 109 2.34 -20.57 -3.79
C GLY A 109 1.02 -20.28 -3.08
N ALA A 110 0.71 -19.01 -2.82
CA ALA A 110 -0.57 -18.60 -2.23
C ALA A 110 -1.76 -18.95 -3.14
N VAL A 111 -1.67 -18.60 -4.43
CA VAL A 111 -2.67 -18.95 -5.45
C VAL A 111 -2.83 -20.46 -5.59
N GLY A 112 -1.72 -21.22 -5.51
CA GLY A 112 -1.76 -22.67 -5.49
C GLY A 112 -2.62 -23.22 -4.34
N LYS A 113 -2.44 -22.70 -3.12
CA LYS A 113 -3.25 -23.09 -1.95
C LYS A 113 -4.74 -22.74 -2.13
N GLU A 114 -5.03 -21.55 -2.65
CA GLU A 114 -6.40 -21.12 -2.99
C GLU A 114 -7.03 -22.06 -4.03
N GLY A 115 -6.28 -22.45 -5.08
CA GLY A 115 -6.75 -23.39 -6.09
C GLY A 115 -7.09 -24.79 -5.52
N HIS A 116 -6.30 -25.28 -4.57
CA HIS A 116 -6.62 -26.52 -3.85
C HIS A 116 -7.89 -26.36 -3.00
N ALA A 117 -8.05 -25.23 -2.31
CA ALA A 117 -9.25 -24.94 -1.52
C ALA A 117 -10.51 -24.88 -2.40
N ALA A 118 -10.45 -24.21 -3.56
CA ALA A 118 -11.53 -24.15 -4.53
C ALA A 118 -11.89 -25.53 -5.11
N THR A 119 -10.88 -26.34 -5.42
CA THR A 119 -11.07 -27.71 -5.92
C THR A 119 -11.76 -28.59 -4.87
N LYS A 120 -11.36 -28.47 -3.60
CA LYS A 120 -12.00 -29.17 -2.48
C LYS A 120 -13.44 -28.72 -2.28
N ASN A 121 -13.69 -27.41 -2.38
CA ASN A 121 -15.04 -26.83 -2.27
C ASN A 121 -15.96 -27.28 -3.40
N GLY A 122 -15.43 -27.52 -4.61
CA GLY A 122 -16.20 -28.03 -5.74
C GLY A 122 -17.02 -26.96 -6.46
N LEU A 123 -16.92 -25.69 -6.05
CA LEU A 123 -17.65 -24.55 -6.64
C LEU A 123 -17.53 -24.47 -8.16
N LEU A 124 -16.35 -24.78 -8.71
CA LEU A 124 -16.06 -24.74 -10.14
C LEU A 124 -16.14 -26.11 -10.82
N GLN A 125 -16.62 -27.14 -10.12
CA GLN A 125 -16.69 -28.50 -10.67
C GLN A 125 -18.10 -28.77 -11.21
N SER A 126 -18.27 -28.62 -12.52
CA SER A 126 -19.54 -28.90 -13.21
C SER A 126 -20.07 -30.31 -12.95
N ARG A 127 -19.18 -31.30 -12.76
CA ARG A 127 -19.55 -32.68 -12.39
C ARG A 127 -20.26 -32.81 -11.04
N LYS A 128 -20.09 -31.83 -10.15
CA LYS A 128 -20.73 -31.80 -8.83
C LYS A 128 -21.96 -30.88 -8.78
N MET A 129 -22.29 -30.22 -9.90
CA MET A 129 -23.48 -29.39 -10.03
C MET A 129 -24.50 -30.08 -10.92
N THR A 130 -25.74 -30.18 -10.43
CA THR A 130 -26.88 -30.55 -11.26
C THR A 130 -27.24 -29.34 -12.13
N VAL A 131 -27.01 -29.47 -13.44
CA VAL A 131 -27.38 -28.44 -14.42
C VAL A 131 -28.85 -28.62 -14.76
N ASP A 132 -29.72 -27.88 -14.09
CA ASP A 132 -31.17 -27.83 -14.32
C ASP A 132 -31.63 -26.43 -14.78
N GLU A 133 -32.90 -26.31 -15.15
CA GLU A 133 -33.51 -25.04 -15.57
C GLU A 133 -33.43 -23.98 -14.46
N LEU A 134 -33.58 -24.41 -13.19
CA LEU A 134 -33.45 -23.56 -12.01
C LEU A 134 -32.02 -23.04 -11.81
N PHE A 135 -31.01 -23.84 -12.11
CA PHE A 135 -29.60 -23.45 -12.12
C PHE A 135 -29.35 -22.39 -13.17
N ALA A 136 -29.88 -22.56 -14.39
CA ALA A 136 -29.75 -21.56 -15.45
C ALA A 136 -30.44 -20.25 -15.08
N MET A 137 -31.64 -20.32 -14.48
CA MET A 137 -32.38 -19.14 -14.01
C MET A 137 -31.75 -18.47 -12.78
N GLY A 138 -31.10 -19.23 -11.90
CA GLY A 138 -30.45 -18.77 -10.68
C GLY A 138 -28.98 -18.37 -10.84
N PHE A 139 -28.43 -18.47 -12.05
CA PHE A 139 -27.03 -18.16 -12.33
C PHE A 139 -26.79 -16.65 -12.22
N ASP A 140 -26.11 -16.24 -11.16
CA ASP A 140 -25.69 -14.86 -10.93
C ASP A 140 -24.16 -14.77 -10.87
N ILE A 141 -23.58 -14.09 -11.86
CA ILE A 141 -22.14 -13.84 -11.97
C ILE A 141 -21.60 -13.07 -10.76
N LYS A 142 -22.38 -12.14 -10.18
CA LYS A 142 -21.95 -11.36 -9.00
C LYS A 142 -21.85 -12.26 -7.78
N ARG A 143 -22.82 -13.14 -7.59
CA ARG A 143 -22.82 -14.13 -6.52
C ARG A 143 -21.66 -15.11 -6.68
N LEU A 144 -21.44 -15.62 -7.88
CA LEU A 144 -20.31 -16.51 -8.19
C LEU A 144 -18.97 -15.82 -7.91
N TYR A 145 -18.82 -14.56 -8.32
CA TYR A 145 -17.64 -13.76 -8.01
C TYR A 145 -17.44 -13.61 -6.50
N GLY A 146 -18.48 -13.29 -5.73
CA GLY A 146 -18.39 -13.18 -4.27
C GLY A 146 -17.97 -14.49 -3.60
N GLN A 147 -18.46 -15.62 -4.09
CA GLN A 147 -18.03 -16.95 -3.60
C GLN A 147 -16.58 -17.27 -3.98
N LEU A 148 -16.14 -16.89 -5.18
CA LEU A 148 -14.77 -17.06 -5.62
C LEU A 148 -13.79 -16.15 -4.88
N ASP A 149 -14.15 -14.89 -4.63
CA ASP A 149 -13.32 -13.94 -3.89
C ASP A 149 -13.14 -14.38 -2.43
N ALA A 150 -14.16 -15.01 -1.84
CA ALA A 150 -14.08 -15.57 -0.49
C ALA A 150 -13.10 -16.77 -0.39
N ILE A 151 -13.01 -17.60 -1.43
CA ILE A 151 -12.14 -18.80 -1.44
C ILE A 151 -10.75 -18.50 -1.99
N CYS A 152 -10.68 -17.60 -2.98
CA CYS A 152 -9.49 -17.29 -3.76
C CYS A 152 -9.24 -15.77 -3.85
N PRO A 153 -8.99 -15.09 -2.72
CA PRO A 153 -8.84 -13.63 -2.69
C PRO A 153 -7.57 -13.15 -3.41
N THR A 154 -6.47 -13.89 -3.35
CA THR A 154 -5.18 -13.47 -3.94
C THR A 154 -5.26 -13.48 -5.46
N ILE A 155 -5.73 -14.57 -6.06
CA ILE A 155 -5.86 -14.63 -7.53
C ILE A 155 -6.89 -13.62 -8.03
N THR A 156 -7.99 -13.42 -7.30
CA THR A 156 -9.01 -12.44 -7.68
C THR A 156 -8.42 -11.03 -7.71
N ARG A 157 -7.60 -10.68 -6.71
CA ARG A 157 -6.86 -9.40 -6.70
C ARG A 157 -5.87 -9.29 -7.86
N VAL A 158 -5.16 -10.36 -8.20
CA VAL A 158 -4.21 -10.38 -9.34
C VAL A 158 -4.94 -10.21 -10.66
N LEU A 159 -6.02 -10.97 -10.89
CA LEU A 159 -6.86 -10.87 -12.08
C LEU A 159 -7.48 -9.48 -12.19
N HIS A 160 -7.98 -8.93 -11.09
CA HIS A 160 -8.49 -7.55 -11.07
C HIS A 160 -7.39 -6.55 -11.42
N ALA A 161 -6.17 -6.70 -10.92
CA ALA A 161 -5.05 -5.83 -11.29
C ALA A 161 -4.65 -5.96 -12.76
N PHE A 162 -4.74 -7.16 -13.34
CA PHE A 162 -4.48 -7.41 -14.76
C PHE A 162 -5.58 -6.85 -15.67
N SER A 163 -6.84 -7.09 -15.32
CA SER A 163 -8.01 -6.67 -16.10
C SER A 163 -8.39 -5.19 -15.93
N THR A 164 -7.85 -4.50 -14.91
CA THR A 164 -8.07 -3.06 -14.69
C THR A 164 -6.84 -2.23 -15.04
N THR A 165 -6.87 -1.57 -16.19
CA THR A 165 -5.88 -0.56 -16.53
C THR A 165 -6.05 0.69 -15.65
N ALA A 166 -4.96 1.44 -15.43
CA ALA A 166 -5.00 2.71 -14.70
C ALA A 166 -6.03 3.70 -15.29
N LYS A 167 -6.21 3.68 -16.62
CA LYS A 167 -7.20 4.48 -17.36
C LYS A 167 -8.64 4.06 -17.05
N GLN A 168 -8.92 2.76 -16.95
CA GLN A 168 -10.24 2.25 -16.54
C GLN A 168 -10.55 2.62 -15.09
N ARG A 169 -9.56 2.58 -14.18
CA ARG A 169 -9.74 3.04 -12.79
C ARG A 169 -10.06 4.52 -12.69
N GLN A 170 -9.53 5.35 -13.58
CA GLN A 170 -9.88 6.78 -13.65
C GLN A 170 -11.27 7.01 -14.26
N ASN A 171 -11.67 6.22 -15.26
CA ASN A 171 -12.97 6.34 -15.93
C ASN A 171 -14.14 5.79 -15.08
N ASN A 172 -13.90 4.80 -14.22
CA ASN A 172 -14.92 4.26 -13.29
C ASN A 172 -15.12 5.10 -12.03
N LYS A 173 -14.27 6.11 -11.77
CA LYS A 173 -14.63 7.18 -10.85
C LYS A 173 -15.68 8.02 -11.57
N GLU A 174 -16.85 8.24 -11.01
CA GLU A 174 -18.05 8.77 -11.69
C GLU A 174 -17.92 10.14 -12.42
N GLY A 175 -16.75 10.78 -12.40
CA GLY A 175 -16.47 12.07 -13.03
C GLY A 175 -16.48 12.09 -14.58
N PRO A 176 -15.91 11.10 -15.31
CA PRO A 176 -15.84 11.15 -16.77
C PRO A 176 -17.10 10.63 -17.48
N ILE A 177 -17.86 9.71 -16.87
CA ILE A 177 -19.10 9.17 -17.46
C ILE A 177 -20.19 10.26 -17.46
N GLN A 178 -20.33 11.00 -16.35
CA GLN A 178 -21.23 12.17 -16.26
C GLN A 178 -20.90 13.26 -17.29
N ARG A 179 -19.60 13.52 -17.55
CA ARG A 179 -19.17 14.52 -18.57
C ARG A 179 -19.49 14.07 -20.00
N LYS A 180 -19.41 12.77 -20.29
CA LYS A 180 -19.68 12.24 -21.63
C LYS A 180 -21.19 12.18 -21.93
N VAL A 181 -22.02 11.90 -20.92
CA VAL A 181 -23.49 11.94 -21.03
C VAL A 181 -23.98 13.39 -21.23
N ARG A 182 -23.39 14.40 -20.56
CA ARG A 182 -23.74 15.82 -20.82
C ARG A 182 -23.36 16.30 -22.22
N MET A 183 -22.37 15.70 -22.86
CA MET A 183 -21.88 16.12 -24.18
C MET A 183 -22.70 15.52 -25.33
N TRP A 184 -23.50 14.49 -25.05
CA TRP A 184 -24.33 13.77 -26.02
C TRP A 184 -25.84 14.00 -25.81
N VAL A 185 -26.23 15.10 -25.17
CA VAL A 185 -27.62 15.57 -25.27
C VAL A 185 -27.71 16.37 -26.57
N PRO A 186 -28.36 15.87 -27.63
CA PRO A 186 -28.63 16.67 -28.80
C PRO A 186 -29.52 17.83 -28.37
N HIS A 187 -29.18 19.04 -28.79
CA HIS A 187 -30.01 20.24 -28.68
C HIS A 187 -31.29 20.07 -29.53
N TYR A 188 -32.22 19.23 -29.09
CA TYR A 188 -33.57 19.14 -29.63
C TYR A 188 -34.55 18.98 -28.47
N CYS A 189 -34.89 20.10 -27.84
CA CYS A 189 -36.18 20.30 -27.18
C CYS A 189 -36.41 21.80 -26.91
N CYS A 190 -36.39 22.58 -27.99
CA CYS A 190 -37.11 23.85 -28.04
C CYS A 190 -38.34 23.62 -28.90
N PHE A 191 -39.46 23.17 -28.34
CA PHE A 191 -40.78 23.44 -28.93
C PHE A 191 -41.94 23.15 -27.95
N TRP A 192 -42.64 24.23 -27.61
CA TRP A 192 -44.05 24.31 -27.20
C TRP A 192 -44.47 24.00 -25.76
N GLU A 193 -44.21 24.95 -24.86
CA GLU A 193 -45.17 25.32 -23.81
C GLU A 193 -46.21 26.29 -24.40
N SER A 194 -47.47 25.86 -24.49
CA SER A 194 -48.64 26.74 -24.61
C SER A 194 -49.90 25.99 -24.18
N GLY A 195 -50.21 26.09 -22.89
CA GLY A 195 -51.56 26.27 -22.37
C GLY A 195 -52.60 25.16 -22.55
N VAL A 196 -52.72 24.27 -21.56
CA VAL A 196 -54.02 23.78 -21.10
C VAL A 196 -53.98 23.66 -19.57
N LYS A 197 -54.84 24.42 -18.88
CA LYS A 197 -55.01 24.41 -17.41
C LYS A 197 -55.75 23.13 -16.97
N PRO A 198 -55.37 22.45 -15.88
CA PRO A 198 -56.19 21.40 -15.31
C PRO A 198 -57.35 21.99 -14.49
N ILE A 199 -58.56 21.54 -14.81
CA ILE A 199 -59.82 21.84 -14.12
C ILE A 199 -59.88 21.04 -12.82
N ALA A 200 -60.22 21.72 -11.73
CA ALA A 200 -60.46 21.15 -10.41
C ALA A 200 -61.72 20.27 -10.38
N THR A 201 -61.64 19.13 -9.70
CA THR A 201 -62.78 18.38 -9.15
C THR A 201 -62.31 17.78 -7.80
N LEU A 202 -62.67 18.42 -6.69
CA LEU A 202 -63.82 18.13 -5.81
C LEU A 202 -63.63 16.88 -4.95
N ASN A 203 -63.22 17.13 -3.69
CA ASN A 203 -63.43 16.25 -2.55
C ASN A 203 -64.94 15.99 -2.38
N MET A 204 -65.30 14.73 -2.14
CA MET A 204 -66.47 14.38 -1.32
C MET A 204 -66.06 13.32 -0.31
N SER A 205 -66.63 13.48 0.87
CA SER A 205 -66.40 12.82 2.16
C SER A 205 -66.55 11.30 2.15
#